data_AF-A0AAD7YLN2-F1
#
_entry.id   AF-A0AAD7YLN2-F1
#
_cell.length_a   1.000
_cell.length_b   1.000
_cell.length_c   1.000
_cell.angle_alpha   90.00
_cell.angle_beta   90.00
_cell.angle_gamma   90.00
#
_symmetry.space_group_name_H-M   'P 1'
#
loop_
_entity.id
_entity.type
_entity.pdbx_description
1 polymer ?
#
loop_
_entity_poly.entity_id
_entity_poly.type
_entity_poly.pdbx_seq_one_letter_code
_entity_poly.pdbx_strand_id
1 'polypeptide(L)'
;MTAVTGKHMTIRAAEKRYRIPHTTLWQHLKSGSTVKQTGRKLVFNTEQEKELVKRIQNLRKTGISVTPKVIRKEAFEYCLENNIKNTFNITKGLAGMDWYYGFIKRHSEMNP
;
A
#
# COMPACT_ATOMS: atom_id res chain seq x y z
N MET A 1 -5.25 -7.97 -21.54
CA MET A 1 -4.00 -7.33 -22.03
C MET A 1 -2.92 -8.33 -22.41
N THR A 2 -2.95 -9.56 -21.89
CA THR A 2 -2.04 -10.68 -22.25
C THR A 2 -1.92 -10.93 -23.76
N ALA A 3 -3.00 -10.77 -24.52
CA ALA A 3 -3.00 -10.99 -25.96
C ALA A 3 -2.16 -9.97 -26.77
N VAL A 4 -2.06 -8.71 -26.33
CA VAL A 4 -1.21 -7.71 -27.02
C VAL A 4 0.25 -7.87 -26.60
N THR A 5 0.50 -8.12 -25.31
CA THR A 5 1.85 -8.32 -24.76
C THR A 5 2.50 -9.60 -25.29
N GLY A 6 1.73 -10.68 -25.49
CA GLY A 6 2.18 -11.93 -26.11
C GLY A 6 2.30 -11.89 -27.64
N LYS A 7 2.25 -10.71 -28.28
CA LYS A 7 2.24 -10.52 -29.75
C LYS A 7 1.12 -11.24 -30.52
N HIS A 8 0.09 -11.74 -29.83
CA HIS A 8 -1.06 -12.40 -30.47
C HIS A 8 -2.04 -11.41 -31.13
N MET A 9 -1.96 -10.11 -30.82
CA MET A 9 -2.70 -9.07 -31.54
C MET A 9 -2.01 -7.69 -31.49
N THR A 10 -2.32 -6.84 -32.46
CA THR A 10 -1.87 -5.44 -32.48
C THR A 10 -2.73 -4.54 -31.59
N ILE A 11 -2.18 -3.40 -31.15
CA ILE A 11 -2.92 -2.42 -30.32
C ILE A 11 -4.20 -1.94 -31.02
N ARG A 12 -4.14 -1.70 -32.34
CA ARG A 12 -5.30 -1.30 -33.16
C ARG A 12 -6.37 -2.39 -33.24
N ALA A 13 -5.97 -3.66 -33.28
CA ALA A 13 -6.93 -4.78 -33.25
C ALA A 13 -7.60 -4.89 -31.87
N ALA A 14 -6.84 -4.67 -30.79
CA ALA A 14 -7.37 -4.62 -29.43
C ALA A 14 -8.34 -3.44 -29.22
N GLU A 15 -8.04 -2.27 -29.78
CA GLU A 15 -8.92 -1.09 -29.73
C GLU A 15 -10.29 -1.39 -30.36
N LYS A 16 -10.32 -1.94 -31.58
CA LYS A 16 -11.58 -2.30 -32.26
C LYS A 16 -12.34 -3.41 -31.53
N ARG A 17 -11.64 -4.41 -31.00
CA ARG A 17 -12.25 -5.58 -30.36
C ARG A 17 -12.80 -5.30 -28.97
N TYR A 18 -12.06 -4.54 -28.16
CA TYR A 18 -12.41 -4.29 -26.76
C TYR A 18 -13.00 -2.90 -26.53
N ARG A 19 -13.07 -2.05 -27.56
CA ARG A 19 -13.54 -0.66 -27.48
C ARG A 19 -12.80 0.15 -26.40
N ILE A 20 -11.53 -0.16 -26.21
CA ILE A 20 -10.64 0.57 -25.30
C ILE A 20 -9.81 1.53 -26.15
N PRO A 21 -9.78 2.84 -25.85
CA PRO A 21 -9.00 3.79 -26.62
C PRO A 21 -7.53 3.38 -26.76
N HIS A 22 -6.96 3.63 -27.94
CA HIS A 22 -5.56 3.35 -28.23
C HIS A 22 -4.60 3.92 -27.18
N THR A 23 -4.86 5.14 -26.69
CA THR A 23 -4.04 5.83 -25.69
C THR A 23 -4.02 5.09 -24.35
N THR A 24 -5.17 4.58 -23.90
CA THR A 24 -5.29 3.80 -22.66
C THR A 24 -4.54 2.47 -22.77
N LEU A 25 -4.67 1.77 -23.91
CA LEU A 25 -3.93 0.54 -24.16
C LEU A 25 -2.42 0.78 -24.17
N TRP A 26 -1.97 1.82 -24.86
CA TRP A 26 -0.55 2.19 -24.92
C TRP A 26 0.01 2.59 -23.55
N GLN A 27 -0.71 3.41 -22.78
CA GLN A 27 -0.32 3.79 -21.42
C GLN A 27 -0.21 2.58 -20.50
N HIS A 28 -1.14 1.63 -20.59
CA HIS A 28 -1.11 0.42 -19.79
C HIS A 28 0.04 -0.53 -20.20
N LEU A 29 0.33 -0.65 -21.50
CA LEU A 29 1.49 -1.41 -21.98
C LEU A 29 2.81 -0.75 -21.56
N LYS A 30 2.90 0.58 -21.61
CA LYS A 30 4.07 1.34 -21.16
C LYS A 30 4.29 1.24 -19.65
N SER A 31 3.21 1.27 -18.86
CA SER A 31 3.34 1.13 -17.41
C SER A 31 3.73 -0.28 -16.99
N GLY A 32 3.37 -1.30 -17.78
CA GLY A 32 3.64 -2.71 -17.50
C GLY A 32 2.98 -3.23 -16.21
N SER A 33 2.20 -2.39 -15.52
CA SER A 33 1.62 -2.70 -14.22
C SER A 33 0.27 -3.38 -14.41
N THR A 34 0.26 -4.69 -14.17
CA THR A 34 -0.98 -5.47 -14.07
C THR A 34 -1.75 -5.15 -12.79
N VAL A 35 -1.09 -4.52 -11.81
CA VAL A 35 -1.69 -4.15 -10.54
C VAL A 35 -2.42 -2.82 -10.71
N LYS A 36 -3.73 -2.83 -10.49
CA LYS A 36 -4.54 -1.61 -10.37
C LYS A 36 -4.19 -0.93 -9.04
N GLN A 37 -3.24 0.01 -9.06
CA GLN A 37 -3.07 0.96 -7.97
C GLN A 37 -3.93 2.20 -8.22
N THR A 38 -5.16 2.18 -7.70
CA THR A 38 -6.03 3.36 -7.64
C THR A 38 -5.87 4.01 -6.26
N GLY A 39 -5.47 5.29 -6.24
CA GLY A 39 -5.41 6.10 -5.01
C GLY A 39 -3.98 6.46 -4.56
N ARG A 40 -3.89 6.98 -3.33
CA ARG A 40 -2.63 7.44 -2.74
C ARG A 40 -1.70 6.26 -2.45
N LYS A 41 -0.41 6.40 -2.78
CA LYS A 41 0.60 5.41 -2.42
C LYS A 41 0.63 5.21 -0.90
N LEU A 42 0.74 3.96 -0.47
CA LEU A 42 0.91 3.61 0.93
C LEU A 42 2.21 4.22 1.45
N VAL A 43 2.21 4.58 2.75
CA VAL A 43 3.40 5.12 3.43
C VAL A 43 4.48 4.04 3.59
N PHE A 44 4.06 2.79 3.77
CA PHE A 44 4.92 1.63 3.91
C PHE A 44 4.81 0.71 2.70
N ASN A 45 5.93 0.11 2.32
CA ASN A 45 5.95 -1.00 1.38
C ASN A 45 5.46 -2.29 2.08
N THR A 46 5.09 -3.32 1.31
CA THR A 46 4.54 -4.57 1.88
C THR A 46 5.49 -5.24 2.87
N GLU A 47 6.80 -5.16 2.64
CA GLU A 47 7.82 -5.73 3.55
C GLU A 47 7.92 -4.94 4.86
N GLN A 48 7.94 -3.60 4.76
CA GLN A 48 7.95 -2.70 5.91
C GLN A 48 6.68 -2.85 6.76
N GLU A 49 5.53 -3.04 6.12
CA GLU A 49 4.27 -3.26 6.81
C GLU A 49 4.28 -4.57 7.60
N LYS A 50 4.87 -5.65 7.04
CA LYS A 50 5.07 -6.92 7.74
C LYS A 50 6.02 -6.79 8.94
N GLU A 51 7.10 -6.04 8.79
CA GLU A 51 8.05 -5.80 9.87
C GLU A 51 7.39 -5.03 11.03
N LEU A 52 6.62 -3.99 10.71
CA LEU A 52 5.85 -3.22 11.67
C LEU A 52 4.83 -4.11 12.41
N VAL A 53 4.13 -4.98 11.69
CA VAL A 53 3.20 -5.98 12.27
C VAL A 53 3.96 -6.88 13.25
N LYS A 54 5.11 -7.42 12.86
CA LYS A 54 5.93 -8.28 13.73
C LYS A 54 6.39 -7.55 15.00
N ARG A 55 6.81 -6.28 14.89
CA ARG A 55 7.17 -5.44 16.03
C ARG A 55 5.99 -5.27 17.00
N ILE A 56 4.79 -4.95 16.47
CA ILE A 56 3.58 -4.82 17.28
C ILE A 56 3.19 -6.15 17.96
N GLN A 57 3.30 -7.30 17.26
CA GLN A 57 3.04 -8.61 17.88
C GLN A 57 4.01 -8.91 19.02
N ASN A 58 5.28 -8.53 18.88
CA ASN A 58 6.26 -8.70 19.95
C ASN A 58 5.92 -7.83 21.16
N LEU A 59 5.47 -6.59 20.96
CA LEU A 59 4.99 -5.72 22.04
C LEU A 59 3.76 -6.32 22.74
N ARG A 60 2.86 -6.96 21.99
CA ARG A 60 1.73 -7.70 22.57
C ARG A 60 2.22 -8.85 23.48
N LYS A 61 3.23 -9.59 23.05
CA LYS A 61 3.80 -10.72 23.81
C LYS A 61 4.50 -10.28 25.08
N THR A 62 5.08 -9.07 25.12
CA THR A 62 5.71 -8.51 26.33
C THR A 62 4.69 -7.95 27.33
N GLY A 63 3.39 -8.02 27.04
CA GLY A 63 2.31 -7.57 27.93
C GLY A 63 1.84 -6.13 27.68
N ILE A 64 2.31 -5.47 26.62
CA ILE A 64 1.81 -4.15 26.25
C ILE A 64 0.45 -4.32 25.57
N SER A 65 -0.55 -3.59 26.09
CA SER A 65 -1.88 -3.54 25.49
C SER A 65 -1.81 -2.85 24.12
N VAL A 66 -2.13 -3.61 23.07
CA VAL A 66 -2.14 -3.10 21.69
C VAL A 66 -3.37 -2.21 21.51
N THR A 67 -3.20 -0.92 21.79
CA THR A 67 -4.24 0.09 21.56
C THR A 67 -4.00 0.82 20.24
N PRO A 68 -5.04 1.45 19.65
CA PRO A 68 -4.89 2.26 18.44
C PRO A 68 -3.81 3.34 18.57
N LYS A 69 -3.64 3.90 19.78
CA LYS A 69 -2.60 4.90 20.05
C LYS A 69 -1.19 4.32 19.96
N VAL A 70 -0.97 3.12 20.49
CA VAL A 70 0.33 2.43 20.41
C VAL A 70 0.68 2.10 18.97
N ILE A 71 -0.25 1.52 18.20
CA ILE A 71 -0.02 1.21 16.78
C ILE A 71 0.36 2.48 15.99
N ARG A 72 -0.35 3.59 16.23
CA ARG A 72 -0.07 4.88 15.56
C ARG A 72 1.26 5.50 15.98
N LYS A 73 1.72 5.24 17.20
CA LYS A 73 3.02 5.72 17.71
C LYS A 73 4.17 4.90 17.12
N GLU A 74 4.06 3.57 17.17
CA GLU A 74 5.05 2.66 16.58
C GLU A 74 5.24 2.91 15.08
N ALA A 75 4.15 3.16 14.34
CA ALA A 75 4.23 3.52 12.93
C ALA A 75 4.98 4.84 12.70
N PHE A 76 4.82 5.83 13.58
CA PHE A 76 5.54 7.10 13.48
C PHE A 76 7.03 6.92 13.79
N GLU A 77 7.35 6.21 14.86
CA GLU A 77 8.73 5.89 15.26
C GLU A 77 9.45 5.09 14.17
N TYR A 78 8.80 4.06 13.62
CA TYR A 78 9.36 3.25 12.53
C TYR A 78 9.68 4.09 11.28
N CYS A 79 8.87 5.10 10.97
CA CYS A 79 9.19 6.03 9.88
C CYS A 79 10.44 6.87 10.18
N LEU A 80 10.60 7.35 11.42
CA LEU A 80 11.76 8.15 11.80
C LEU A 80 13.04 7.32 11.78
N GLU A 81 13.00 6.11 12.37
CA GLU A 81 14.13 5.18 12.41
C GLU A 81 14.61 4.82 11.00
N ASN A 82 13.68 4.57 10.08
CA ASN A 82 14.00 4.15 8.71
C ASN A 82 14.11 5.31 7.71
N ASN A 83 14.08 6.57 8.17
CA ASN A 83 14.08 7.77 7.32
C ASN A 83 13.03 7.73 6.18
N ILE A 84 11.86 7.15 6.46
CA ILE A 84 10.78 7.01 5.48
C ILE A 84 10.01 8.33 5.42
N LYS A 85 9.91 8.90 4.22
CA LYS A 85 9.10 10.09 3.97
C LYS A 85 7.63 9.80 4.25
N ASN A 86 7.13 10.29 5.37
CA ASN A 86 5.75 10.11 5.80
C ASN A 86 4.97 11.44 5.72
N THR A 87 3.65 11.34 5.78
CA THR A 87 2.74 12.49 5.88
C THR A 87 2.11 12.55 7.26
N PHE A 88 2.78 11.97 8.25
CA PHE A 88 2.28 11.88 9.61
C PHE A 88 2.45 13.21 10.33
N ASN A 89 1.70 13.37 11.40
CA ASN A 89 1.73 14.60 12.16
C ASN A 89 2.98 14.62 13.04
N ILE A 90 3.98 15.43 12.64
CA ILE A 90 5.25 15.58 13.34
C ILE A 90 5.04 16.21 14.72
N THR A 91 4.12 17.18 14.87
CA THR A 91 3.90 17.86 16.16
C THR A 91 3.26 16.95 17.20
N LYS A 92 2.40 16.02 16.76
CA LYS A 92 1.78 15.02 17.65
C LYS A 92 2.60 13.74 17.80
N GLY A 93 3.56 13.49 16.92
CA GLY A 93 4.35 12.27 16.88
C GLY A 93 3.52 11.00 16.65
N LEU A 94 2.44 11.09 15.85
CA LEU A 94 1.48 10.01 15.66
C LEU A 94 1.06 9.90 14.19
N ALA A 95 0.88 8.66 13.72
CA ALA A 95 0.19 8.39 12.46
C ALA A 95 -1.26 8.87 12.50
N GLY A 96 -1.88 9.17 11.34
CA GLY A 96 -3.28 9.61 11.26
C GLY A 96 -4.30 8.50 11.61
N MET A 97 -5.55 8.88 11.92
CA MET A 97 -6.62 7.89 12.13
C MET A 97 -6.99 7.16 10.83
N ASP A 98 -7.03 7.86 9.70
CA ASP A 98 -7.30 7.24 8.39
C ASP A 98 -6.25 6.19 8.03
N TRP A 99 -5.00 6.47 8.36
CA TRP A 99 -3.91 5.51 8.17
C TRP A 99 -4.13 4.27 9.05
N TYR A 100 -4.53 4.45 10.32
CA TYR A 100 -4.83 3.35 11.23
C TYR A 100 -5.98 2.47 10.71
N TYR A 101 -7.11 3.04 10.29
CA TYR A 101 -8.21 2.26 9.74
C TYR A 101 -7.81 1.51 8.47
N GLY A 102 -7.03 2.15 7.59
CA GLY A 102 -6.46 1.48 6.43
C GLY A 102 -5.54 0.32 6.80
N PHE A 103 -4.69 0.51 7.80
CA PHE A 103 -3.74 -0.49 8.30
C PHE A 103 -4.47 -1.71 8.90
N ILE A 104 -5.45 -1.49 9.77
CA ILE A 104 -6.27 -2.58 10.34
C ILE A 104 -7.09 -3.30 9.27
N LYS A 105 -7.60 -2.59 8.26
CA LYS A 105 -8.32 -3.23 7.15
C LYS A 105 -7.43 -4.16 6.33
N ARG A 106 -6.14 -3.85 6.21
CA ARG A 106 -5.15 -4.73 5.54
C ARG A 106 -4.65 -5.85 6.44
N HIS A 107 -4.60 -5.58 7.75
CA HIS A 107 -4.11 -6.51 8.77
C HIS A 107 -5.18 -6.71 9.84
N SER A 108 -6.22 -7.48 9.51
CA SER A 108 -7.33 -7.77 10.43
C SER A 108 -6.88 -8.49 11.71
N GLU A 109 -5.75 -9.18 11.67
CA GLU A 109 -5.07 -9.84 12.80
C GLU A 109 -4.67 -8.87 13.93
N MET A 110 -4.56 -7.57 13.61
CA MET A 110 -4.18 -6.51 14.54
C MET A 110 -5.37 -5.79 15.16
N ASN A 111 -6.59 -6.20 14.84
CA ASN A 111 -7.77 -5.69 15.52
C ASN A 111 -7.68 -6.07 17.01
N PRO A 112 -7.78 -5.11 17.94
CA PRO A 112 -7.81 -5.38 19.38
C PRO A 112 -8.89 -6.38 19.77
#